data_AF-A0A9D2X3T8-F1
#
_entry.id   AF-A0A9D2X3T8-F1
#
_cell.length_a   1.000
_cell.length_b   1.000
_cell.length_c   1.000
_cell.angle_alpha   90.00
_cell.angle_beta   90.00
_cell.angle_gamma   90.00
#
_symmetry.space_group_name_H-M   'P 1'
#
loop_
_entity.id
_entity.type
_entity.pdbx_description
1 polymer ?
#
loop_
_entity_poly.entity_id
_entity_poly.type
_entity_poly.pdbx_seq_one_letter_code
_entity_poly.pdbx_strand_id
1 'polypeptide(L)' 'CQWAQKIENGELTDLLRDVIVMGVAPEFFDSIDACGNDFTVRPITNCGKGDPMQSMIMGNGGPTIRGLATVKSVGAK' A
#
# COMPACT_ATOMS: atom_id res chain seq x y z
N CYS A 1 -9.62 1.44 5.28
CA CYS A 1 -10.21 0.56 4.24
C CYS A 1 -9.14 0.34 3.19
N GLN A 2 -8.77 -0.90 2.92
CA GLN A 2 -7.79 -1.24 1.89
C GLN A 2 -8.54 -1.79 0.68
N TRP A 3 -8.19 -1.35 -0.52
CA TRP A 3 -8.77 -1.81 -1.79
C TRP A 3 -7.66 -2.24 -2.73
N ALA A 4 -7.94 -3.21 -3.58
CA ALA A 4 -7.06 -3.64 -4.66
C ALA A 4 -7.88 -3.78 -5.94
N GLN A 5 -7.32 -3.35 -7.07
CA GLN A 5 -7.91 -3.49 -8.39
C GLN A 5 -6.90 -4.06 -9.37
N LYS A 6 -7.37 -4.84 -10.34
CA LYS A 6 -6.55 -5.22 -11.48
C LYS A 6 -6.35 -4.02 -12.40
N ILE A 7 -5.20 -4.01 -13.06
CA ILE A 7 -4.90 -3.11 -14.18
C ILE A 7 -4.68 -3.98 -15.41
N GLU A 8 -5.49 -3.79 -16.44
CA GLU A 8 -5.40 -4.51 -17.71
C GLU A 8 -5.34 -3.47 -18.84
N ASN A 9 -4.32 -3.55 -19.69
CA ASN A 9 -4.10 -2.60 -20.79
C ASN A 9 -4.07 -1.11 -20.38
N GLY A 10 -3.67 -0.82 -19.14
CA GLY A 10 -3.61 0.55 -18.61
C GLY A 10 -4.91 1.06 -17.98
N GLU A 11 -5.94 0.22 -17.89
CA GLU A 11 -7.24 0.57 -17.29
C GLU A 11 -7.51 -0.24 -16.02
N LEU A 12 -8.19 0.38 -15.04
CA LEU A 12 -8.63 -0.29 -13.82
C LEU A 12 -9.84 -1.18 -14.14
N THR A 13 -9.75 -2.46 -13.80
CA THR A 13 -10.82 -3.44 -14.05
C THR A 13 -11.41 -3.96 -12.73
N ASP A 14 -11.26 -5.25 -12.44
CA ASP A 14 -11.92 -5.93 -11.33
C ASP A 14 -11.42 -5.45 -9.96
N LEU A 15 -12.35 -5.28 -9.01
CA LEU A 15 -12.03 -5.19 -7.59
C LEU A 15 -11.62 -6.56 -7.05
N LEU A 16 -10.43 -6.62 -6.47
CA LEU A 16 -9.89 -7.83 -5.84
C LEU A 16 -10.21 -7.85 -4.36
N ARG A 17 -10.48 -9.06 -3.85
CA ARG A 17 -10.69 -9.32 -2.41
C ARG A 17 -9.52 -10.08 -1.83
N ASP A 18 -9.33 -9.88 -0.52
CA ASP A 18 -8.37 -10.61 0.30
C ASP A 18 -6.90 -10.51 -0.16
N VAL A 19 -6.53 -9.37 -0.76
CA VAL A 19 -5.19 -9.12 -1.30
C VAL A 19 -4.16 -8.79 -0.23
N ILE A 20 -3.08 -9.57 -0.22
CA ILE A 20 -1.92 -9.35 0.66
C ILE A 20 -0.72 -8.97 -0.20
N VAL A 21 -0.13 -7.81 0.07
CA VAL A 21 1.12 -7.36 -0.57
C VAL A 21 2.29 -7.60 0.38
N MET A 22 3.34 -8.25 -0.11
CA MET A 22 4.55 -8.56 0.62
C MET A 22 5.80 -8.21 -0.18
N GLY A 23 6.87 -7.84 0.51
CA GLY A 23 8.16 -7.56 -0.09
C GLY A 23 9.23 -7.31 0.97
N VAL A 24 10.50 -7.38 0.56
CA VAL A 24 11.64 -6.96 1.37
C VAL A 24 11.82 -5.47 1.13
N ALA A 25 11.85 -4.66 2.20
CA ALA A 25 11.75 -3.20 2.08
C ALA A 25 12.83 -2.58 1.15
N PRO A 26 14.13 -2.89 1.29
CA PRO A 26 15.15 -2.40 0.35
C PRO A 26 14.84 -2.73 -1.12
N GLU A 27 14.44 -3.97 -1.40
CA GLU A 27 14.15 -4.44 -2.78
C GLU A 27 12.91 -3.76 -3.36
N PHE A 28 11.86 -3.60 -2.53
CA PHE A 28 10.65 -2.88 -2.94
C PHE A 28 10.96 -1.43 -3.31
N PHE A 29 11.69 -0.72 -2.45
CA PHE A 29 12.02 0.69 -2.71
C PHE A 29 12.94 0.85 -3.92
N ASP A 30 13.88 -0.06 -4.14
CA ASP A 30 14.77 -0.04 -5.32
C ASP A 30 14.02 -0.34 -6.63
N SER A 31 12.92 -1.11 -6.57
CA SER A 31 12.04 -1.38 -7.74
C SER A 31 11.18 -0.18 -8.19
N ILE A 32 11.24 0.90 -7.42
CA ILE A 32 10.90 2.30 -7.70
C ILE A 32 10.97 2.85 -9.13
N ASP A 33 10.08 2.55 -10.09
CA ASP A 33 10.27 3.03 -11.47
C ASP A 33 9.41 4.25 -11.89
N ALA A 34 8.39 4.60 -11.11
CA ALA A 34 7.58 5.80 -11.32
C ALA A 34 7.01 6.37 -10.02
N CYS A 35 6.93 7.70 -9.95
CA CYS A 35 6.41 8.46 -8.81
C CYS A 35 5.43 9.52 -9.31
N GLY A 36 4.24 9.59 -8.71
CA GLY A 36 3.23 10.60 -8.98
C GLY A 36 3.54 11.96 -8.34
N ASN A 37 2.83 12.99 -8.82
CA ASN A 37 2.90 14.36 -8.29
C ASN A 37 1.76 14.65 -7.29
N ASP A 38 1.20 13.62 -6.68
CA ASP A 38 -0.03 13.61 -5.88
C ASP A 38 0.25 13.31 -4.40
N PHE A 39 1.35 13.86 -3.87
CA PHE A 39 1.78 13.63 -2.49
C PHE A 39 0.70 14.06 -1.48
N THR A 40 0.31 13.14 -0.60
CA THR A 40 -0.63 13.42 0.50
C THR A 40 -0.18 12.77 1.81
N VAL A 41 -0.56 13.37 2.94
CA VAL A 41 -0.35 12.83 4.29
C VAL A 41 -1.69 12.67 4.99
N ARG A 42 -1.89 11.53 5.63
CA ARG A 42 -3.09 11.23 6.42
C ARG A 42 -2.72 11.19 7.89
N PRO A 43 -3.25 12.11 8.73
CA PRO A 43 -3.00 12.09 10.16
C PRO A 43 -3.64 10.85 10.80
N ILE A 44 -2.93 10.24 11.73
CA ILE A 44 -3.34 9.08 12.53
C ILE A 44 -3.06 9.35 14.00
N THR A 45 -3.93 8.84 14.87
CA THR A 45 -3.89 9.12 16.32
C THR A 45 -3.05 8.11 17.11
N ASN A 46 -2.59 7.03 16.47
CA ASN A 46 -1.74 5.99 17.06
C ASN A 46 -0.95 5.25 15.97
N CYS A 47 0.05 4.45 16.36
CA CYS A 47 0.92 3.69 15.44
C CYS A 47 0.54 2.21 15.34
N GLY A 48 -0.47 1.77 16.11
CA GLY A 48 -0.79 0.36 16.26
C GLY A 48 0.32 -0.49 16.90
N LYS A 49 1.29 0.12 17.61
CA LYS A 49 2.41 -0.57 18.27
C LYS A 49 2.33 -0.46 19.80
N GLY A 50 2.80 -1.51 20.47
CA GLY A 50 2.90 -1.60 21.93
C GLY A 50 1.77 -2.38 22.58
N ASP A 51 2.07 -3.04 23.70
CA ASP A 51 1.11 -3.63 24.63
C ASP A 51 1.51 -3.26 26.08
N PRO A 52 0.83 -2.28 26.74
CA PRO A 52 -0.35 -1.57 26.25
C PRO A 52 -0.05 -0.64 25.06
N MET A 53 -1.08 -0.33 24.28
CA MET A 53 -1.00 0.52 23.08
C MET A 53 -0.31 1.85 23.38
N GLN A 54 0.74 2.17 22.62
CA GLN A 54 1.44 3.45 22.75
C GLN A 54 0.82 4.47 21.79
N SER A 55 0.13 5.46 22.35
CA SER A 55 -0.52 6.53 21.59
C SER A 55 0.44 7.68 21.36
N MET A 56 0.58 8.07 20.09
CA MET A 56 1.27 9.28 19.65
C MET A 56 0.57 9.75 18.37
N ILE A 57 0.48 11.06 18.17
CA ILE A 57 -0.07 11.59 16.93
C ILE A 57 1.03 11.53 15.86
N MET A 58 0.73 10.88 14.74
CA MET A 58 1.63 10.73 13.60
C MET A 58 0.86 10.87 12.28
N GLY A 59 1.55 10.77 11.15
CA GLY A 59 0.92 10.68 9.85
C GLY A 59 1.65 9.68 8.96
N ASN A 60 0.88 8.99 8.12
CA ASN A 60 1.40 8.16 7.04
C ASN A 60 1.01 8.80 5.71
N GLY A 61 1.91 8.78 4.74
CA GLY A 61 1.68 9.46 3.48
C GLY A 61 2.75 9.17 2.45
N GLY A 62 2.48 9.61 1.24
CA GLY A 62 3.32 9.44 0.08
C GLY A 62 2.58 9.83 -1.21
N PRO A 63 3.31 9.93 -2.33
CA PRO A 63 2.69 9.99 -3.65
C PRO A 63 2.22 8.60 -4.08
N THR A 64 1.49 8.51 -5.18
CA THR A 64 1.28 7.24 -5.88
C THR A 64 2.63 6.76 -6.44
N ILE A 65 2.94 5.47 -6.31
CA ILE A 65 4.19 4.87 -6.81
C ILE A 65 3.90 3.62 -7.64
N ARG A 66 4.80 3.28 -8.56
CA ARG A 66 4.82 1.99 -9.27
C ARG A 66 6.09 1.23 -8.90
N GLY A 67 5.92 0.02 -8.38
CA GLY A 67 7.02 -0.84 -7.93
C GLY A 67 6.62 -2.32 -7.96
N LEU A 68 7.57 -3.19 -7.66
CA LEU A 68 7.41 -4.63 -7.68
C LEU A 68 7.24 -5.17 -6.26
N ALA A 69 6.18 -5.94 -6.06
CA ALA A 69 5.91 -6.64 -4.80
C ALA A 69 5.31 -8.02 -5.07
N THR A 70 5.46 -8.93 -4.11
CA THR A 70 4.76 -10.22 -4.14
C THR A 70 3.31 -10.01 -3.70
N VAL A 71 2.37 -10.25 -4.61
CA VAL A 71 0.94 -10.25 -4.30
C VAL A 71 0.50 -11.68 -3.99
N LYS A 72 0.06 -11.94 -2.75
CA LYS A 72 -0.54 -13.23 -2.33
C LYS A 72 -2.01 -13.05 -2.00
N SER A 73 -2.73 -14.17 -2.04
CA SER A 73 -4.18 -14.25 -1.81
C SER A 73 -4.94 -13.29 -2.73
N VAL A 74 -5.32 -13.74 -3.92
CA VAL A 74 -6.05 -12.89 -4.87
C VAL A 74 -7.56 -13.10 -4.80
N GLY A 75 -8.06 -13.77 -3.75
CA GLY A 75 -9.48 -13.97 -3.41
C GLY A 75 -10.41 -13.95 -4.63
N ALA A 76 -10.04 -14.68 -5.69
CA ALA A 76 -10.72 -14.56 -6.97
C ALA A 76 -11.93 -15.46 -6.87
N LYS A 77 -13.11 -14.87 -7.00
CA LYS A 77 -14.30 -15.60 -7.42
C LYS A 77 -14.17 -16.00 -8.88
#